data_AF-A0A328SWU2-F1
#
_entry.id   AF-A0A328SWU2-F1
#
_cell.length_a   1.000
_cell.length_b   1.000
_cell.length_c   1.000
_cell.angle_alpha   90.00
_cell.angle_beta   90.00
_cell.angle_gamma   90.00
#
_symmetry.space_group_name_H-M   'P 1'
#
loop_
_entity.id
_entity.type
_entity.pdbx_description
1 polymer ?
#
loop_
_entity_poly.entity_id
_entity_poly.type
_entity_poly.pdbx_seq_one_letter_code
_entity_poly.pdbx_strand_id
1 'polypeptide(L)'
;MAYDRPIPDAIQQELQASLDELGATSLVKSDLPPRTSVAYFKPGESFLFAVATCELPTDASGSVQLELIVTIRDDRTYLCIEGISAQF
;
A
#
# COMPACT_ATOMS: atom_id res chain seq x y z
N MET A 1 8.59 6.53 4.43
CA MET A 1 8.98 6.41 5.86
C MET A 1 8.46 7.62 6.65
N ALA A 2 7.45 7.39 7.49
CA ALA A 2 6.87 8.40 8.37
C ALA A 2 7.76 8.68 9.60
N TYR A 3 8.84 9.44 9.43
CA TYR A 3 9.48 10.07 10.58
C TYR A 3 8.61 11.27 11.01
N ASP A 4 8.37 11.39 12.31
CA ASP A 4 7.72 12.54 13.00
C ASP A 4 6.21 12.78 12.79
N ARG A 5 5.45 11.83 12.22
CA ARG A 5 3.98 11.92 12.11
C ARG A 5 3.30 10.68 12.70
N PRO A 6 2.11 10.81 13.33
CA PRO A 6 1.26 9.66 13.62
C PRO A 6 1.00 8.86 12.34
N ILE A 7 1.10 7.54 12.43
CA ILE A 7 0.95 6.63 11.27
C ILE A 7 -0.34 6.90 10.46
N PRO A 8 -1.52 7.13 11.09
CA PRO A 8 -2.73 7.45 10.34
C PRO A 8 -2.61 8.73 9.49
N ASP A 9 -1.95 9.76 10.01
CA ASP A 9 -1.78 11.05 9.33
C ASP A 9 -0.82 10.91 8.14
N ALA A 10 0.24 10.11 8.29
CA ALA A 10 1.17 9.84 7.20
C ALA A 10 0.48 9.08 6.06
N ILE A 11 -0.30 8.04 6.37
CA ILE A 11 -1.11 7.30 5.40
C ILE A 11 -2.08 8.23 4.67
N GLN A 12 -2.79 9.08 5.43
CA GLN A 12 -3.74 10.01 4.83
C GLN A 12 -3.06 11.03 3.91
N GLN A 13 -1.90 11.55 4.31
CA GLN A 13 -1.15 12.53 3.51
C GLN A 13 -0.57 11.90 2.23
N GLU A 14 -0.01 10.69 2.31
CA GLU A 14 0.51 9.98 1.13
C GLU A 14 -0.61 9.59 0.16
N LEU A 15 -1.76 9.16 0.67
CA LEU A 15 -2.96 8.92 -0.14
C LEU A 15 -3.44 10.20 -0.82
N GLN A 16 -3.57 11.29 -0.07
CA GLN A 16 -4.04 12.56 -0.63
C GLN A 16 -3.09 13.07 -1.72
N ALA A 17 -1.78 13.02 -1.48
CA ALA A 17 -0.79 13.42 -2.49
C ALA A 17 -0.91 12.57 -3.77
N SER A 18 -1.09 11.26 -3.64
CA SER A 18 -1.26 10.35 -4.79
C SER A 18 -2.56 10.65 -5.56
N LEU A 19 -3.65 10.99 -4.86
CA LEU A 19 -4.90 11.39 -5.51
C LEU A 19 -4.76 12.73 -6.24
N ASP A 20 -4.09 13.71 -5.62
CA ASP A 20 -3.85 15.02 -6.22
C ASP A 20 -3.02 14.91 -7.51
N GLU A 21 -1.99 14.04 -7.52
CA GLU A 21 -1.17 13.76 -8.71
C GLU A 21 -1.98 13.17 -9.88
N LEU A 22 -2.99 12.35 -9.58
CA LEU A 22 -3.89 11.74 -10.57
C LEU A 22 -5.05 12.67 -10.99
N GLY A 23 -5.21 13.83 -10.33
CA GLY A 23 -6.41 14.65 -10.47
C GLY A 23 -7.69 13.95 -9.97
N ALA A 24 -7.53 12.97 -9.08
CA ALA A 24 -8.60 12.21 -8.44
C ALA A 24 -9.03 12.88 -7.13
N THR A 25 -10.25 12.59 -6.66
CA THR A 25 -10.72 13.04 -5.34
C THR A 25 -10.96 11.88 -4.37
N SER A 26 -11.05 10.66 -4.89
CA SER A 26 -11.36 9.49 -4.07
C SER A 26 -10.88 8.17 -4.70
N LEU A 27 -10.72 7.17 -3.83
CA LEU A 27 -10.66 5.77 -4.26
C LEU A 27 -12.07 5.30 -4.60
N VAL A 28 -12.21 4.53 -5.68
CA VAL A 28 -13.49 3.94 -6.08
C VAL A 28 -13.70 2.63 -5.35
N LYS A 29 -14.89 2.50 -4.76
CA LYS A 29 -15.34 1.22 -4.24
C LYS A 29 -15.56 0.26 -5.41
N SER A 30 -14.75 -0.79 -5.47
CA SER A 30 -14.87 -1.85 -6.45
C SER A 30 -15.51 -3.09 -5.81
N ASP A 31 -16.48 -3.70 -6.50
CA ASP A 31 -17.02 -5.02 -6.13
C ASP A 31 -16.05 -6.15 -6.54
N LEU A 32 -15.07 -5.84 -7.40
CA LEU A 32 -13.98 -6.74 -7.74
C LEU A 32 -12.82 -6.57 -6.76
N PRO A 33 -12.11 -7.66 -6.41
CA PRO A 33 -10.93 -7.57 -5.57
C PRO A 33 -9.85 -6.70 -6.24
N PRO A 34 -9.01 -5.99 -5.44
CA PRO A 34 -7.87 -5.26 -5.96
C PRO A 34 -6.95 -6.16 -6.78
N ARG A 35 -6.27 -5.59 -7.78
CA ARG A 35 -5.19 -6.31 -8.47
C ARG A 35 -4.00 -6.38 -7.52
N THR A 36 -3.66 -7.58 -7.08
CA THR A 36 -2.58 -7.81 -6.12
C THR A 36 -1.45 -8.63 -6.75
N SER A 37 -0.22 -8.18 -6.57
CA SER A 37 1.00 -8.93 -6.86
C SER A 37 1.76 -9.19 -5.55
N VAL A 38 2.43 -10.33 -5.45
CA VAL A 38 3.19 -10.70 -4.24
C VAL A 38 4.56 -11.23 -4.64
N ALA A 39 5.61 -10.63 -4.05
CA ALA A 39 6.98 -11.07 -4.16
C ALA A 39 7.45 -11.61 -2.81
N TYR A 40 7.83 -12.89 -2.76
CA TYR A 40 8.27 -13.55 -1.54
C TYR A 40 9.78 -13.40 -1.35
N PHE A 41 10.19 -13.13 -0.12
CA PHE A 41 11.60 -13.16 0.25
C PHE A 41 12.04 -14.59 0.57
N LYS A 42 13.34 -14.83 0.42
CA LYS A 42 13.95 -16.05 0.97
C LYS A 42 13.85 -16.00 2.49
N PRO A 43 13.53 -17.12 3.18
CA PRO A 43 13.58 -17.17 4.63
C PRO A 43 14.95 -16.69 5.15
N GLY A 44 14.95 -15.79 6.13
CA GLY A 44 16.14 -15.19 6.73
C GLY A 44 15.85 -14.60 8.11
N GLU A 45 16.83 -13.94 8.71
CA GLU A 45 16.72 -13.43 10.09
C GLU A 45 15.82 -12.17 10.25
N SER A 46 15.36 -11.57 9.15
CA SER A 46 14.67 -10.28 9.15
C SER A 46 13.17 -10.32 9.42
N PHE A 47 12.58 -11.50 9.67
CA PHE A 47 11.12 -11.73 9.76
C PHE A 47 10.31 -11.25 8.53
N LEU A 48 10.97 -10.73 7.49
CA LEU A 48 10.39 -10.30 6.23
C LEU A 48 9.99 -11.55 5.44
N PHE A 49 8.71 -11.62 5.10
CA PHE A 49 8.14 -12.76 4.39
C PHE A 49 7.85 -12.43 2.93
N ALA A 50 7.19 -11.30 2.67
CA ALA A 50 6.85 -10.87 1.33
C ALA A 50 6.66 -9.35 1.24
N VAL A 51 6.71 -8.83 0.02
CA VAL A 51 6.07 -7.56 -0.35
C VAL A 51 4.85 -7.89 -1.19
N ALA A 52 3.72 -7.26 -0.88
CA ALA A 52 2.54 -7.28 -1.73
C ALA A 52 2.28 -5.88 -2.27
N THR A 53 1.96 -5.76 -3.55
CA THR A 53 1.46 -4.52 -4.14
C THR A 53 0.00 -4.67 -4.50
N CYS A 54 -0.81 -3.67 -4.21
CA CYS A 54 -2.24 -3.64 -4.50
C CYS A 54 -2.59 -2.38 -5.29
N GLU A 55 -3.17 -2.53 -6.48
CA GLU A 55 -3.70 -1.40 -7.24
C GLU A 55 -5.17 -1.16 -6.87
N LEU A 56 -5.45 0.08 -6.47
CA LEU A 56 -6.77 0.56 -6.07
C LEU A 56 -7.27 1.59 -7.09
N PRO A 57 -8.43 1.37 -7.72
CA PRO A 57 -8.96 2.32 -8.71
C PRO A 57 -9.35 3.64 -8.06
N THR A 58 -9.23 4.73 -8.80
CA THR A 58 -9.68 6.07 -8.40
C THR A 58 -10.89 6.51 -9.22
N ASP A 59 -11.47 7.65 -8.86
CA ASP A 59 -12.56 8.30 -9.59
C ASP A 59 -12.11 9.07 -10.85
N ALA A 60 -10.80 9.10 -11.10
CA ALA A 60 -10.18 9.63 -12.31
C ALA A 60 -9.54 8.50 -13.14
N SER A 61 -8.83 8.86 -14.22
CA SER A 61 -7.95 7.92 -14.91
C SER A 61 -6.73 7.60 -14.04
N GLY A 62 -6.42 6.31 -13.87
CA GLY A 62 -5.27 5.84 -13.10
C GLY A 62 -5.67 5.03 -11.87
N SER A 63 -4.68 4.70 -11.05
CA SER A 63 -4.89 3.94 -9.80
C SER A 63 -3.87 4.37 -8.73
N VAL A 64 -4.18 4.09 -7.48
CA VAL A 64 -3.24 4.19 -6.37
C VAL A 64 -2.66 2.81 -6.09
N GLN A 65 -1.33 2.69 -6.11
CA GLN A 65 -0.65 1.48 -5.67
C GLN A 65 -0.32 1.59 -4.18
N LEU A 66 -0.80 0.62 -3.40
CA LEU A 66 -0.34 0.36 -2.05
C LEU A 66 0.79 -0.66 -2.07
N GLU A 67 1.90 -0.35 -1.40
CA GLU A 67 2.95 -1.31 -1.10
C GLU A 67 2.80 -1.78 0.36
N LEU A 68 2.76 -3.11 0.53
CA LEU A 68 2.56 -3.76 1.82
C LEU A 68 3.75 -4.66 2.12
N ILE A 69 4.35 -4.50 3.29
CA ILE A 69 5.31 -5.45 3.82
C ILE A 69 4.57 -6.48 4.68
N VAL A 70 4.79 -7.76 4.36
CA VAL A 70 4.33 -8.89 5.14
C VAL A 70 5.49 -9.37 6.01
N THR A 71 5.29 -9.38 7.33
CA THR A 71 6.23 -9.99 8.28
C THR A 71 5.58 -11.15 9.01
N ILE A 72 6.37 -12.19 9.29
CA ILE A 72 5.94 -13.33 10.10
C ILE A 72 6.86 -13.45 11.30
N ARG A 73 6.26 -13.42 12.49
CA ARG A 73 6.98 -13.53 13.76
C ARG A 73 6.11 -14.27 14.77
N ASP A 74 6.68 -15.26 15.46
CA ASP A 74 6.02 -16.04 16.51
C ASP A 74 4.66 -16.63 16.04
N ASP A 75 4.64 -17.25 14.85
CA ASP A 75 3.44 -17.79 14.17
C ASP A 75 2.33 -16.77 13.89
N ARG A 76 2.64 -15.47 13.94
CA ARG A 76 1.72 -14.38 13.59
C ARG A 76 2.18 -13.67 12.33
N THR A 77 1.21 -13.35 11.47
CA THR A 77 1.41 -12.53 10.28
C THR A 77 1.02 -11.09 10.56
N TYR A 78 1.91 -10.16 10.24
CA TYR A 78 1.66 -8.72 10.32
C TYR A 78 1.77 -8.12 8.92
N LEU A 79 0.86 -7.19 8.63
CA LEU A 79 0.79 -6.44 7.40
C LEU A 79 1.03 -4.97 7.73
N CYS A 80 2.02 -4.37 7.09
CA CYS A 80 2.36 -2.96 7.26
C CYS A 80 2.28 -2.26 5.91
N ILE A 81 1.67 -1.07 5.85
CA ILE A 81 1.78 -0.20 4.69
C ILE A 81 3.20 0.37 4.68
N GLU A 82 3.91 0.15 3.58
CA GLU A 82 5.26 0.66 3.34
C GLU A 82 5.18 2.01 2.62
N GLY A 83 4.30 2.10 1.62
CA GLY A 83 4.12 3.29 0.81
C GLY A 83 2.82 3.30 0.01
N ILE A 84 2.47 4.50 -0.47
CA ILE A 84 1.32 4.79 -1.32
C ILE A 84 1.80 5.64 -2.50
N SER A 85 1.44 5.28 -3.73
CA SER A 85 1.90 6.00 -4.94
C SER A 85 0.85 6.05 -6.04
N ALA A 86 0.89 7.10 -6.85
CA ALA A 86 0.09 7.25 -8.06
C ALA A 86 0.60 6.35 -9.20
N GLN A 87 -0.32 5.78 -9.98
CA GLN A 87 -0.06 4.99 -11.19
C GLN A 87 -0.92 5.53 -12.34
N PHE A 88 -0.29 5.99 -13.43
CA PHE A 88 -0.91 6.65 -14.58
C PHE A 88 -1.29 5.68 -15.70
#